data_AF-A0A847A4J4-F1
#
_entry.id   AF-A0A847A4J4-F1
#
_cell.length_a   1.000
_cell.length_b   1.000
_cell.length_c   1.000
_cell.angle_alpha   90.00
_cell.angle_beta   90.00
_cell.angle_gamma   90.00
#
_symmetry.space_group_name_H-M   'P 1'
#
loop_
_entity.id
_entity.type
_entity.pdbx_description
1 polymer ?
#
loop_
_entity_poly.entity_id
_entity_poly.type
_entity_poly.pdbx_seq_one_letter_code
_entity_poly.pdbx_strand_id
1 'polypeptide(L)'
;NTTVGQWEAAKLDVFTEVIEKAVGHIAAQTRTPPHYLVANKGLSNLSGDALKAAETGLVQKVRQAMEFFDPRLRDVFQLIALQLGEDKAASMAPLGSIEWRDPENRSDAQTSDAAMKDRSMGYPFEYILKKRGHSPQEREEIMEMLRREQRELLHDPGLDAALRPFGGVNVDATGDDSAV
;
A
#
# COMPACT_ATOMS: atom_id res chain seq x y z
N ASN A 1 4.95 71.66 33.23
CA ASN A 1 5.62 70.44 32.73
C ASN A 1 4.52 69.46 32.38
N THR A 2 4.05 69.46 31.13
CA THR A 2 2.89 68.66 30.72
C THR A 2 3.33 67.69 29.64
N THR A 3 3.29 66.41 29.96
CA THR A 3 3.52 65.32 29.01
C THR A 3 2.17 64.88 28.42
N VAL A 4 2.12 64.70 27.11
CA VAL A 4 0.96 64.15 26.42
C VAL A 4 1.05 62.63 26.50
N GLY A 5 0.07 61.97 27.11
CA GLY A 5 0.00 60.51 27.17
C GLY A 5 -0.34 59.91 25.81
N GLN A 6 0.42 58.90 25.37
CA GLN A 6 0.15 58.14 24.16
C GLN A 6 -0.58 56.83 24.52
N TRP A 7 -1.59 56.46 23.74
CA TRP A 7 -2.31 55.21 23.90
C TRP A 7 -1.47 54.03 23.40
N GLU A 8 -1.53 52.89 24.08
CA GLU A 8 -0.88 51.66 23.62
C GLU A 8 -1.47 51.27 22.25
N ALA A 9 -0.60 50.95 21.28
CA ALA A 9 -1.04 50.55 19.96
C ALA A 9 -1.90 49.28 20.05
N ALA A 10 -2.93 49.19 19.20
CA ALA A 10 -3.81 48.02 19.17
C ALA A 10 -3.01 46.73 18.88
N LYS A 11 -3.11 45.73 19.77
CA LYS A 11 -2.48 44.42 19.61
C LYS A 11 -3.26 43.57 18.62
N LEU A 12 -2.92 43.68 17.34
CA LEU A 12 -3.55 42.91 16.27
C LEU A 12 -3.30 41.39 16.40
N ASP A 13 -2.26 40.99 17.15
CA ASP A 13 -1.88 39.59 17.36
C ASP A 13 -2.98 38.76 18.03
N VAL A 14 -3.80 39.39 18.89
CA VAL A 14 -4.92 38.72 19.59
C VAL A 14 -5.93 38.14 18.59
N PHE A 15 -6.17 38.82 17.47
CA PHE A 15 -7.09 38.32 16.44
C PHE A 15 -6.51 37.10 15.70
N THR A 16 -5.21 37.15 15.39
CA THR A 16 -4.51 36.04 14.77
C THR A 16 -4.49 34.80 15.67
N GLU A 17 -4.25 34.97 16.97
CA GLU A 17 -4.28 33.86 17.94
C GLU A 17 -5.65 33.19 18.07
N VAL A 18 -6.74 33.97 18.04
CA VAL A 18 -8.11 33.43 18.09
C VAL A 18 -8.40 32.61 16.83
N ILE A 19 -7.99 33.09 15.65
CA ILE A 19 -8.16 32.37 14.39
C ILE A 19 -7.36 31.06 14.41
N GLU A 20 -6.12 31.09 14.87
CA GLU A 20 -5.27 29.89 14.96
C GLU A 20 -5.87 28.82 15.89
N LYS A 21 -6.40 29.23 17.05
CA LYS A 21 -7.12 28.31 17.95
C LYS A 21 -8.38 27.74 17.30
N ALA A 22 -9.16 28.56 16.60
CA ALA A 22 -10.34 28.11 15.88
C ALA A 22 -9.98 27.06 14.79
N VAL A 23 -8.93 27.32 14.01
CA VAL A 23 -8.40 26.36 13.03
C VAL A 23 -7.96 25.07 13.70
N GLY A 24 -7.27 25.15 14.86
CA GLY A 24 -6.89 23.99 15.66
C GLY A 24 -8.09 23.14 16.11
N HIS A 25 -9.17 23.78 16.58
CA HIS A 25 -10.40 23.08 16.94
C HIS A 25 -11.06 22.39 15.74
N ILE A 26 -11.10 23.04 14.58
CA ILE A 26 -11.63 22.45 13.34
C ILE A 26 -10.78 21.26 12.90
N ALA A 27 -9.45 21.38 12.94
CA ALA A 27 -8.51 20.30 12.61
C ALA A 27 -8.78 19.06 13.48
N ALA A 28 -8.90 19.25 14.79
CA ALA A 28 -9.19 18.18 15.74
C ALA A 28 -10.55 17.50 15.48
N GLN A 29 -11.62 18.29 15.27
CA GLN A 29 -12.96 17.76 15.03
C GLN A 29 -13.06 16.99 13.70
N THR A 30 -12.45 17.52 12.64
CA THR A 30 -12.49 16.91 11.31
C THR A 30 -11.48 15.78 11.12
N ARG A 31 -10.63 15.53 12.13
CA ARG A 31 -9.46 14.65 12.04
C ARG A 31 -8.57 15.01 10.85
N THR A 32 -8.44 16.30 10.56
CA THR A 32 -7.55 16.82 9.52
C THR A 32 -6.20 17.10 10.14
N PRO A 33 -5.09 16.61 9.56
CA PRO A 33 -3.77 16.82 10.13
C PRO A 33 -3.45 18.32 10.27
N PRO A 34 -3.02 18.80 11.44
CA PRO A 34 -2.79 20.24 11.67
C PRO A 34 -1.78 20.86 10.71
N HIS A 35 -0.78 20.08 10.27
CA HIS A 35 0.25 20.53 9.33
C HIS A 35 -0.29 20.79 7.92
N TYR A 36 -1.52 20.37 7.58
CA TYR A 36 -2.17 20.74 6.31
C TYR A 36 -2.78 22.14 6.37
N LEU A 37 -3.13 22.63 7.56
CA LEU A 37 -3.83 23.90 7.76
C LEU A 37 -2.91 25.01 8.28
N VAL A 38 -1.85 24.64 9.00
CA VAL A 38 -0.92 25.56 9.66
C VAL A 38 0.48 25.41 9.06
N ALA A 39 0.64 25.78 7.79
CA ALA A 39 1.92 25.68 7.09
C ALA A 39 3.00 26.64 7.64
N ASN A 40 2.61 27.70 8.35
CA ASN A 40 3.51 28.85 8.64
C ASN A 40 4.01 28.96 10.09
N LYS A 41 3.59 28.11 11.04
CA LYS A 41 4.07 28.18 12.44
C LYS A 41 4.58 26.82 12.94
N GLY A 42 5.90 26.64 12.90
CA GLY A 42 6.63 25.72 13.79
C GLY A 42 6.68 24.23 13.42
N LEU A 43 6.17 23.82 12.26
CA LEU A 43 6.16 22.40 11.85
C LEU A 43 7.35 22.02 10.94
N SER A 44 8.33 22.92 10.76
CA SER A 44 9.52 22.69 9.92
C SER A 44 10.47 21.59 10.43
N ASN A 45 10.28 21.11 11.66
CA ASN A 45 11.12 20.09 12.31
C ASN A 45 10.34 18.85 12.77
N LEU A 46 9.18 18.54 12.19
CA LEU A 46 8.52 17.28 12.51
C LEU A 46 9.29 16.09 11.94
N SER A 47 9.62 15.12 12.80
CA SER A 47 10.14 13.83 12.35
C SER A 47 9.06 13.07 11.55
N GLY A 48 9.49 12.14 10.70
CA GLY A 48 8.56 11.29 9.93
C GLY A 48 7.55 10.55 10.82
N ASP A 49 7.96 10.10 12.00
CA ASP A 49 7.06 9.46 12.96
C ASP A 49 6.04 10.43 13.58
N ALA A 50 6.43 11.69 13.80
CA ALA A 50 5.51 12.71 14.29
C ALA A 50 4.47 13.10 13.23
N LEU A 51 4.87 13.16 11.95
CA LEU A 51 3.93 13.35 10.83
C LEU A 51 2.95 12.18 10.76
N LYS A 52 3.46 10.95 10.83
CA LYS A 52 2.64 9.73 10.81
C LYS A 52 1.65 9.66 11.98
N ALA A 53 2.09 10.03 13.18
CA ALA A 53 1.22 10.12 14.35
C ALA A 53 0.11 11.16 14.14
N ALA A 54 0.44 12.33 13.58
CA ALA A 54 -0.53 13.38 13.26
C ALA A 54 -1.55 12.95 12.19
N GLU A 55 -1.15 12.10 11.24
CA GLU A 55 -2.04 11.57 10.18
C GLU A 55 -2.90 10.39 10.62
N THR A 56 -2.62 9.77 11.78
CA THR A 56 -3.31 8.55 12.22
C THR A 56 -4.83 8.74 12.28
N GLY A 57 -5.32 9.88 12.77
CA GLY A 57 -6.75 10.17 12.82
C GLY A 57 -7.41 10.25 11.43
N LEU A 58 -6.70 10.80 10.44
CA LEU A 58 -7.13 10.86 9.05
C LEU A 58 -7.16 9.46 8.43
N VAL A 59 -6.10 8.66 8.63
CA VAL A 59 -6.00 7.28 8.16
C VAL A 59 -7.18 6.44 8.67
N GLN A 60 -7.52 6.54 9.96
CA GLN A 60 -8.67 5.82 10.51
C GLN A 60 -10.00 6.31 9.91
N LYS A 61 -10.15 7.62 9.66
CA LYS A 61 -11.33 8.16 8.97
C LYS A 61 -11.45 7.60 7.54
N VAL A 62 -10.34 7.46 6.82
CA VAL A 62 -10.32 6.88 5.48
C VAL A 62 -10.66 5.39 5.52
N ARG A 63 -10.13 4.62 6.48
CA ARG A 63 -10.48 3.20 6.65
C ARG A 63 -11.98 3.00 6.94
N GLN A 64 -12.54 3.85 7.79
CA GLN A 64 -13.99 3.87 8.05
C GLN A 64 -14.79 4.17 6.77
N ALA A 65 -14.32 5.10 5.93
CA ALA A 65 -14.96 5.41 4.67
C ALA A 65 -14.88 4.22 3.68
N MET A 66 -13.71 3.55 3.58
CA MET A 66 -13.54 2.35 2.76
C MET A 66 -14.55 1.27 3.13
N GLU A 67 -14.67 0.95 4.43
CA GLU A 67 -15.64 -0.02 4.94
C GLU A 67 -17.09 0.37 4.61
N PHE A 68 -17.42 1.66 4.70
CA PHE A 68 -18.74 2.17 4.33
C PHE A 68 -19.03 2.03 2.82
N PHE A 69 -18.04 2.28 1.96
CA PHE A 69 -18.18 2.22 0.51
C PHE A 69 -18.13 0.81 -0.06
N ASP A 70 -17.48 -0.14 0.62
CA ASP A 70 -17.26 -1.52 0.14
C ASP A 70 -18.53 -2.21 -0.40
N PRO A 71 -19.65 -2.28 0.34
CA PRO A 71 -20.86 -2.92 -0.18
C PRO A 71 -21.40 -2.20 -1.43
N ARG A 72 -21.35 -0.86 -1.43
CA ARG A 72 -21.93 -0.04 -2.50
C ARG A 72 -21.11 -0.12 -3.78
N LEU A 73 -19.80 -0.22 -3.66
CA LEU A 73 -18.94 -0.45 -4.83
C LEU A 73 -19.21 -1.81 -5.46
N ARG A 74 -19.49 -2.85 -4.66
CA ARG A 74 -19.87 -4.18 -5.20
C ARG A 74 -21.19 -4.13 -5.98
N ASP A 75 -22.16 -3.35 -5.50
CA ASP A 75 -23.41 -3.10 -6.25
C ASP A 75 -23.12 -2.40 -7.59
N VAL A 76 -22.22 -1.41 -7.60
CA VAL A 76 -21.80 -0.72 -8.84
C VAL A 76 -21.11 -1.70 -9.80
N PHE A 77 -20.20 -2.55 -9.33
CA PHE A 77 -19.55 -3.56 -10.16
C PHE A 77 -20.54 -4.59 -10.70
N GLN A 78 -21.56 -4.96 -9.94
CA GLN A 78 -22.65 -5.81 -10.41
C GLN A 78 -23.39 -5.17 -11.58
N LEU A 79 -23.77 -3.89 -11.45
CA LEU A 79 -24.47 -3.15 -12.52
C LEU A 79 -23.61 -3.02 -13.78
N ILE A 80 -22.31 -2.77 -13.62
CA ILE A 80 -21.35 -2.74 -14.74
C ILE A 80 -21.31 -4.10 -15.44
N ALA A 81 -21.22 -5.20 -14.69
CA ALA A 81 -21.20 -6.55 -15.25
C ALA A 81 -22.49 -6.90 -16.01
N LEU A 82 -23.66 -6.53 -15.46
CA LEU A 82 -24.95 -6.71 -16.14
C LEU A 82 -25.00 -5.93 -17.47
N GLN A 83 -24.51 -4.70 -17.48
CA GLN A 83 -24.47 -3.88 -18.70
C GLN A 83 -23.54 -4.44 -19.77
N LEU A 84 -22.47 -5.13 -19.36
CA LEU A 84 -21.53 -5.81 -20.26
C LEU A 84 -22.02 -7.20 -20.73
N GLY A 85 -23.15 -7.69 -20.20
CA GLY A 85 -23.66 -9.04 -20.49
C GLY A 85 -22.91 -10.16 -19.75
N GLU A 86 -22.16 -9.83 -18.70
CA GLU A 86 -21.36 -10.75 -17.90
C GLU A 86 -22.15 -11.29 -16.70
N ASP A 87 -23.21 -12.09 -16.97
CA ASP A 87 -24.15 -12.58 -15.95
C ASP A 87 -23.46 -13.31 -14.79
N LYS A 88 -22.40 -14.07 -15.09
CA LYS A 88 -21.61 -14.76 -14.05
C LYS A 88 -20.92 -13.76 -13.13
N ALA A 89 -20.23 -12.77 -13.68
CA ALA A 89 -19.56 -11.75 -12.88
C ALA A 89 -20.56 -10.92 -12.06
N ALA A 90 -21.72 -10.60 -12.64
CA ALA A 90 -22.81 -9.91 -11.95
C ALA A 90 -23.35 -10.71 -10.75
N SER A 91 -23.49 -12.04 -10.89
CA SER A 91 -23.94 -12.90 -9.79
C SER A 91 -22.90 -13.03 -8.66
N MET A 92 -21.60 -12.94 -9.00
CA MET A 92 -20.49 -13.08 -8.05
C MET A 92 -20.08 -11.75 -7.39
N ALA A 93 -20.34 -10.60 -8.01
CA ALA A 93 -19.93 -9.29 -7.49
C ALA A 93 -20.35 -9.02 -6.03
N PRO A 94 -21.58 -9.37 -5.57
CA PRO A 94 -21.97 -9.21 -4.16
C PRO A 94 -21.19 -10.08 -3.17
N LEU A 95 -20.57 -11.16 -3.64
CA LEU A 95 -19.71 -12.06 -2.83
C LEU A 95 -18.23 -11.66 -2.88
N GLY A 96 -17.85 -10.78 -3.81
CA GLY A 96 -16.49 -10.29 -3.94
C GLY A 96 -16.05 -9.41 -2.77
N SER A 97 -14.76 -9.09 -2.74
CA SER A 97 -14.14 -8.13 -1.84
C SER A 97 -13.43 -7.03 -2.63
N ILE A 98 -13.47 -5.80 -2.14
CA ILE A 98 -12.72 -4.69 -2.73
C ILE A 98 -11.32 -4.66 -2.09
N GLU A 99 -10.27 -4.72 -2.91
CA GLU A 99 -8.89 -4.52 -2.44
C GLU A 99 -8.54 -3.04 -2.56
N TRP A 100 -8.44 -2.35 -1.43
CA TRP A 100 -7.97 -0.96 -1.37
C TRP A 100 -6.46 -0.91 -1.19
N ARG A 101 -5.85 0.13 -1.76
CA ARG A 101 -4.48 0.51 -1.38
C ARG A 101 -4.46 1.01 0.06
N ASP A 102 -3.40 0.67 0.81
CA ASP A 102 -3.22 1.16 2.18
C ASP A 102 -3.22 2.70 2.20
N PRO A 103 -4.10 3.35 2.99
CA PRO A 103 -4.16 4.80 3.08
C PRO A 103 -3.00 5.41 3.89
N GLU A 104 -2.23 4.60 4.61
CA GLU A 104 -1.09 5.07 5.40
C GLU A 104 0.11 5.39 4.50
N ASN A 105 0.70 6.58 4.66
CA ASN A 105 1.91 6.94 3.95
C ASN A 105 3.14 6.26 4.59
N ARG A 106 3.89 5.51 3.79
CA ARG A 106 5.14 4.86 4.21
C ARG A 106 6.19 5.08 3.13
N SER A 107 7.45 5.21 3.53
CA SER A 107 8.52 5.32 2.54
C SER A 107 8.76 3.98 1.85
N ASP A 108 9.26 4.03 0.61
CA ASP A 108 9.61 2.84 -0.15
C ASP A 108 10.70 2.02 0.55
N ALA A 109 11.63 2.69 1.25
CA ALA A 109 12.67 2.06 2.04
C ALA A 109 12.09 1.28 3.23
N GLN A 110 11.16 1.88 3.99
CA GLN A 110 10.49 1.20 5.10
C GLN A 110 9.67 0.00 4.62
N THR A 111 8.99 0.14 3.49
CA THR A 111 8.16 -0.92 2.91
C THR A 111 9.01 -2.08 2.39
N SER A 112 10.16 -1.78 1.78
CA SER A 112 11.09 -2.80 1.27
C SER A 112 11.81 -3.53 2.39
N ASP A 113 12.27 -2.83 3.43
CA ASP A 113 12.85 -3.45 4.63
C ASP A 113 11.84 -4.37 5.33
N ALA A 114 10.59 -3.93 5.48
CA ALA A 114 9.52 -4.76 6.01
C ALA A 114 9.28 -6.01 5.13
N ALA A 115 9.26 -5.86 3.80
CA ALA A 115 9.09 -6.98 2.88
C ALA A 115 10.25 -8.00 2.95
N MET A 116 11.49 -7.52 3.08
CA MET A 116 12.66 -8.39 3.28
C MET A 116 12.55 -9.17 4.59
N LYS A 117 12.13 -8.51 5.67
CA LYS A 117 11.90 -9.16 6.97
C LYS A 117 10.77 -10.19 6.90
N ASP A 118 9.65 -9.85 6.27
CA ASP A 118 8.54 -10.79 6.04
C ASP A 118 9.02 -12.02 5.25
N ARG A 119 9.83 -11.80 4.20
CA ARG A 119 10.42 -12.92 3.43
C ARG A 119 11.32 -13.79 4.30
N SER A 120 12.15 -13.19 5.15
CA SER A 120 13.04 -13.91 6.06
C SER A 120 12.30 -14.72 7.13
N MET A 121 11.11 -14.27 7.55
CA MET A 121 10.23 -15.00 8.46
C MET A 121 9.50 -16.17 7.79
N GLY A 122 9.62 -16.33 6.47
CA GLY A 122 9.01 -17.43 5.72
C GLY A 122 7.64 -17.10 5.12
N TYR A 123 7.21 -15.84 5.09
CA TYR A 123 5.97 -15.48 4.42
C TYR A 123 6.03 -15.78 2.90
N PRO A 124 4.93 -16.29 2.31
CA PRO A 124 4.85 -16.49 0.86
C PRO A 124 5.07 -15.19 0.10
N PHE A 125 5.76 -15.27 -1.05
CA PHE A 125 6.08 -14.07 -1.83
C PHE A 125 4.82 -13.36 -2.34
N GLU A 126 3.83 -14.12 -2.81
CA GLU A 126 2.54 -13.58 -3.25
C GLU A 126 1.82 -12.81 -2.12
N TYR A 127 1.87 -13.32 -0.89
CA TYR A 127 1.30 -12.64 0.27
C TYR A 127 2.00 -11.30 0.55
N ILE A 128 3.33 -11.25 0.42
CA ILE A 128 4.10 -10.02 0.58
C ILE A 128 3.71 -9.01 -0.51
N LEU A 129 3.54 -9.44 -1.76
CA LEU A 129 3.08 -8.56 -2.85
C LEU A 129 1.67 -8.01 -2.58
N LYS A 130 0.75 -8.86 -2.09
CA LYS A 130 -0.59 -8.43 -1.68
C LYS A 130 -0.51 -7.39 -0.56
N LYS A 131 0.30 -7.63 0.48
CA LYS A 131 0.50 -6.68 1.59
C LYS A 131 1.12 -5.36 1.13
N ARG A 132 1.94 -5.38 0.07
CA ARG A 132 2.49 -4.17 -0.57
C ARG A 132 1.48 -3.43 -1.45
N GLY A 133 0.27 -3.95 -1.62
CA GLY A 133 -0.80 -3.30 -2.37
C GLY A 133 -0.74 -3.53 -3.89
N HIS A 134 0.01 -4.52 -4.36
CA HIS A 134 -0.05 -4.93 -5.77
C HIS A 134 -1.42 -5.54 -6.07
N SER A 135 -2.02 -5.11 -7.19
CA SER A 135 -3.28 -5.64 -7.70
C SER A 135 -3.18 -7.13 -8.03
N PRO A 136 -4.30 -7.87 -8.06
CA PRO A 136 -4.30 -9.29 -8.44
C PRO A 136 -3.60 -9.58 -9.77
N GLN A 137 -3.76 -8.70 -10.76
CA GLN A 137 -3.15 -8.81 -12.07
C GLN A 137 -1.63 -8.64 -11.99
N GLU A 138 -1.15 -7.57 -11.34
CA GLU A 138 0.29 -7.33 -11.15
C GLU A 138 0.95 -8.47 -10.37
N ARG A 139 0.27 -9.06 -9.39
CA ARG A 139 0.80 -10.20 -8.63
C ARG A 139 1.00 -11.41 -9.53
N GLU A 140 0.04 -11.73 -10.40
CA GLU A 140 0.18 -12.84 -11.34
C GLU A 140 1.33 -12.59 -12.32
N GLU A 141 1.41 -11.38 -12.88
CA GLU A 141 2.50 -10.99 -13.78
C GLU A 141 3.87 -11.14 -13.11
N ILE A 142 4.04 -10.63 -11.88
CA ILE A 142 5.29 -10.76 -11.13
C ILE A 142 5.62 -12.24 -10.87
N MET A 143 4.63 -13.06 -10.52
CA MET A 143 4.82 -14.49 -10.29
C MET A 143 5.21 -15.23 -11.58
N GLU A 144 4.69 -14.82 -12.73
CA GLU A 144 5.10 -15.33 -14.05
C GLU A 144 6.54 -14.96 -14.39
N MET A 145 6.94 -13.71 -14.12
CA MET A 145 8.33 -13.26 -14.30
C MET A 145 9.27 -14.10 -13.42
N LEU A 146 8.92 -14.31 -12.16
CA LEU A 146 9.70 -15.14 -11.24
C LEU A 146 9.80 -16.60 -11.74
N ARG A 147 8.70 -17.19 -12.21
CA ARG A 147 8.69 -18.55 -12.79
C ARG A 147 9.59 -18.63 -14.03
N ARG A 148 9.62 -17.59 -14.86
CA ARG A 148 10.48 -17.52 -16.05
C ARG A 148 11.96 -17.46 -15.66
N GLU A 149 12.34 -16.57 -14.75
CA GLU A 149 13.72 -16.47 -14.22
C GLU A 149 14.19 -17.80 -13.61
N GLN A 150 13.33 -18.48 -12.84
CA GLN A 150 13.66 -19.78 -12.26
C GLN A 150 13.90 -20.85 -13.33
N ARG A 151 13.08 -20.87 -14.39
CA ARG A 151 13.31 -21.81 -15.51
C ARG A 151 14.62 -21.49 -16.22
N GLU A 152 14.93 -20.22 -16.47
CA GLU A 152 16.17 -19.80 -17.11
C GLU A 152 17.40 -20.18 -16.27
N LEU A 153 17.35 -19.99 -14.95
CA LEU A 153 18.39 -20.43 -14.00
C LEU A 153 18.61 -21.94 -14.02
N LEU A 154 17.53 -22.73 -14.11
CA LEU A 154 17.60 -24.19 -14.21
C LEU A 154 18.12 -24.68 -15.56
N HIS A 155 17.99 -23.87 -16.62
CA HIS A 155 18.46 -24.19 -17.98
C HIS A 155 19.77 -23.48 -18.34
N ASP A 156 20.50 -22.91 -17.37
CA ASP A 156 21.82 -22.34 -17.61
C ASP A 156 22.79 -23.46 -18.06
N PRO A 157 23.32 -23.41 -19.30
CA PRO A 157 24.27 -24.40 -19.82
C PRO A 157 25.51 -24.58 -18.93
N GLY A 158 25.87 -23.56 -18.14
CA GLY A 158 26.98 -23.62 -17.19
C GLY A 158 26.71 -24.49 -15.95
N LEU A 159 25.45 -24.53 -15.47
CA LEU A 159 25.03 -25.37 -14.34
C LEU A 159 24.87 -26.83 -14.77
N ASP A 160 24.32 -27.04 -15.96
CA ASP A 160 24.16 -28.37 -16.56
C ASP A 160 25.52 -29.01 -16.89
N ALA A 161 26.50 -28.22 -17.33
CA ALA A 161 27.89 -28.65 -17.52
C ALA A 161 28.61 -28.98 -16.19
N ALA A 162 28.26 -28.30 -15.09
CA ALA A 162 28.85 -28.50 -13.76
C ALA A 162 28.25 -29.71 -13.00
N LEU A 163 27.03 -30.15 -13.33
CA LEU A 163 26.35 -31.31 -12.74
C LEU A 163 26.67 -32.63 -13.47
N ARG A 164 27.13 -32.58 -14.73
CA ARG A 164 27.60 -33.75 -15.51
C ARG A 164 28.67 -34.65 -14.85
N PRO A 165 29.63 -34.16 -14.04
CA PRO A 165 30.62 -35.01 -13.40
C PRO A 165 30.11 -35.76 -12.15
N PHE A 166 28.91 -35.44 -11.63
CA PHE A 166 28.35 -36.07 -10.42
C PHE A 166 27.05 -36.82 -10.72
N GLY A 167 27.15 -37.91 -11.50
CA GLY A 167 26.18 -39.01 -11.47
C GLY A 167 24.90 -38.81 -12.29
N GLY A 168 25.02 -38.87 -13.61
CA GLY A 168 23.88 -39.19 -14.47
C GLY A 168 23.50 -40.66 -14.31
N VAL A 169 22.40 -40.94 -13.59
CA VAL A 169 21.66 -42.19 -13.81
C VAL A 169 20.84 -41.98 -15.08
N ASN A 170 21.27 -42.62 -16.16
CA ASN A 170 20.55 -42.70 -17.42
C ASN A 170 19.20 -43.41 -17.17
N VAL A 171 18.08 -42.71 -17.34
CA VAL A 171 16.74 -43.30 -17.18
C VAL A 171 16.20 -43.86 -18.51
N ASP A 172 16.93 -43.75 -19.62
CA ASP A 172 16.46 -44.14 -20.95
C ASP A 172 16.84 -45.57 -21.40
N ALA A 173 16.89 -46.53 -20.46
CA ALA A 173 17.08 -47.95 -20.80
C ALA A 173 15.94 -48.84 -20.28
N THR A 174 14.69 -48.43 -20.54
CA THR A 174 13.53 -49.35 -20.47
C THR A 174 12.67 -49.18 -21.71
N GLY A 175 13.13 -49.76 -22.81
CA GLY A 175 12.37 -49.81 -24.04
C GLY A 175 13.05 -50.74 -25.04
N ASP A 176 12.39 -51.85 -25.30
CA ASP A 176 12.58 -52.74 -26.45
C ASP A 176 13.62 -53.87 -26.30
N ASP A 177 13.16 -55.03 -25.81
CA ASP A 177 13.41 -56.28 -26.51
C ASP A 177 12.33 -57.31 -26.16
N SER A 178 11.27 -57.35 -26.98
CA SER A 178 10.36 -58.49 -27.08
C SER A 178 10.45 -59.05 -28.48
N ALA A 179 11.40 -59.96 -28.70
CA ALA A 179 11.38 -60.90 -29.81
C ALA A 179 12.15 -62.19 -29.43
N VAL A 180 11.47 -63.31 -29.71
CA VAL A 180 11.84 -64.74 -29.54
C VAL A 180 11.45 -65.37 -28.19
#